data_AF-A0A198AE04-F1
#
_entry.id   AF-A0A198AE04-F1
#
_cell.length_a   1.000
_cell.length_b   1.000
_cell.length_c   1.000
_cell.angle_alpha   90.00
_cell.angle_beta   90.00
_cell.angle_gamma   90.00
#
_symmetry.space_group_name_H-M   'P 1'
#
loop_
_entity.id
_entity.type
_entity.pdbx_description
1 polymer ?
#
loop_
_entity_poly.entity_id
_entity_poly.type
_entity_poly.pdbx_seq_one_letter_code
_entity_poly.pdbx_strand_id
1 'polypeptide(L)'
;MDTLGSRLKEAREKKRLTQVQVAEKLGISNGTLSGYERNYRDPDTSTLSELSKIYEVSIDYLTNGVVTLEKSFKDTEMEKEQKYALELFNKITDKEKKKAAFEVLKGLAGEK
;
A
#
# COMPACT_ATOMS: atom_id res chain seq x y z
N MET A 1 13.68 -5.93 4.85
CA MET A 1 13.63 -4.53 4.35
C MET A 1 12.49 -4.45 3.35
N ASP A 2 11.63 -3.44 3.44
CA ASP A 2 10.52 -3.26 2.51
C ASP A 2 11.04 -2.75 1.15
N THR A 3 11.02 -3.61 0.15
CA THR A 3 11.62 -3.42 -1.18
C THR A 3 10.62 -3.83 -2.27
N LEU A 4 10.89 -3.44 -3.52
CA LEU A 4 10.08 -3.90 -4.66
C LEU A 4 10.04 -5.44 -4.71
N GLY A 5 11.19 -6.10 -4.61
CA GLY A 5 11.27 -7.56 -4.65
C GLY A 5 10.48 -8.25 -3.54
N SER A 6 10.55 -7.73 -2.30
CA SER A 6 9.76 -8.29 -1.19
C SER A 6 8.26 -8.11 -1.40
N ARG A 7 7.83 -6.97 -1.97
CA ARG A 7 6.41 -6.73 -2.27
C ARG A 7 5.89 -7.56 -3.43
N LEU A 8 6.72 -7.79 -4.46
CA LEU A 8 6.40 -8.74 -5.53
C LEU A 8 6.18 -10.15 -4.99
N LYS A 9 7.08 -10.61 -4.10
CA LYS A 9 6.95 -11.91 -3.45
C LYS A 9 5.69 -12.00 -2.60
N GLU A 10 5.42 -11.00 -1.77
CA GLU A 10 4.25 -10.94 -0.91
C GLU A 10 2.95 -10.97 -1.73
N ALA A 11 2.87 -10.15 -2.78
CA ALA A 11 1.71 -10.08 -3.66
C ALA A 11 1.45 -11.42 -4.39
N ARG A 12 2.53 -12.09 -4.85
CA ARG A 12 2.46 -13.43 -5.43
C ARG A 12 1.91 -14.46 -4.44
N GLU A 13 2.43 -14.46 -3.22
CA GLU A 13 2.03 -15.41 -2.17
C GLU A 13 0.59 -15.19 -1.72
N LYS A 14 0.11 -13.95 -1.67
CA LYS A 14 -1.32 -13.63 -1.43
C LYS A 14 -2.24 -14.21 -2.51
N LYS A 15 -1.77 -14.31 -3.75
CA LYS A 15 -2.47 -15.01 -4.84
C LYS A 15 -2.26 -16.52 -4.84
N ARG A 16 -1.50 -17.07 -3.88
CA ARG A 16 -1.15 -18.49 -3.77
C ARG A 16 -0.49 -19.04 -5.03
N LEU A 17 0.27 -18.20 -5.73
CA LEU A 17 1.00 -18.58 -6.94
C LEU A 17 2.44 -18.96 -6.59
N THR A 18 2.97 -19.97 -7.27
CA THR A 18 4.40 -20.28 -7.25
C THR A 18 5.16 -19.35 -8.18
N GLN A 19 6.48 -19.22 -7.97
CA GLN A 19 7.32 -18.46 -8.90
C GLN A 19 7.29 -19.05 -10.32
N VAL A 20 7.18 -20.38 -10.46
CA VAL A 20 7.10 -21.04 -11.77
C VAL A 20 5.84 -20.61 -12.52
N GLN A 21 4.69 -20.63 -11.86
CA GLN A 21 3.41 -20.25 -12.48
C GLN A 21 3.38 -18.79 -12.95
N VAL A 22 4.00 -17.87 -12.21
CA VAL A 22 4.05 -16.46 -12.63
C VAL A 22 5.06 -16.27 -13.76
N ALA A 23 6.21 -16.94 -13.69
CA ALA A 23 7.22 -16.88 -14.74
C ALA A 23 6.66 -17.40 -16.08
N GLU A 24 5.86 -18.49 -16.04
CA GLU A 24 5.13 -19.00 -17.20
C GLU A 24 4.12 -17.99 -17.76
N LYS A 25 3.35 -17.32 -16.88
CA LYS A 25 2.38 -16.28 -17.30
C LYS A 25 3.04 -15.09 -17.98
N LEU A 26 4.26 -14.74 -17.58
CA LEU A 26 5.05 -13.64 -18.13
C LEU A 26 5.93 -14.05 -19.31
N GLY A 27 6.02 -15.35 -19.63
CA GLY A 27 6.94 -15.85 -20.65
C GLY A 27 8.43 -15.65 -20.32
N ILE A 28 8.79 -15.65 -19.02
CA ILE A 28 10.18 -15.48 -18.55
C ILE A 28 10.68 -16.74 -17.83
N SER A 29 11.99 -16.81 -17.58
CA SER A 29 12.55 -17.89 -16.77
C SER A 29 12.17 -17.73 -15.29
N ASN A 30 12.04 -18.85 -14.57
CA ASN A 30 11.85 -18.82 -13.11
C ASN A 30 12.99 -18.08 -12.39
N GLY A 31 14.22 -18.22 -12.89
CA GLY A 31 15.39 -17.50 -12.37
C GLY A 31 15.28 -15.98 -12.52
N THR A 32 14.63 -15.50 -13.59
CA THR A 32 14.33 -14.08 -13.80
C THR A 32 13.38 -13.55 -12.73
N LEU A 33 12.24 -14.23 -12.51
CA LEU A 33 11.29 -13.83 -11.47
C LEU A 33 11.91 -13.91 -10.07
N SER A 34 12.67 -14.97 -9.79
CA SER A 34 13.43 -15.09 -8.54
C SER A 34 14.47 -13.99 -8.38
N GLY A 35 15.04 -13.50 -9.48
CA GLY A 35 15.90 -12.31 -9.50
C GLY A 35 15.16 -11.04 -9.07
N TYR A 36 13.94 -10.83 -9.59
CA TYR A 36 13.09 -9.71 -9.20
C TYR A 36 12.74 -9.75 -7.71
N GLU A 37 12.27 -10.90 -7.22
CA GLU A 37 11.84 -11.04 -5.82
C GLU A 37 12.97 -10.91 -4.79
N ARG A 38 14.21 -11.09 -5.21
CA ARG A 38 15.41 -10.95 -4.36
C ARG A 38 16.16 -9.63 -4.57
N ASN A 39 15.61 -8.72 -5.38
CA ASN A 39 16.23 -7.44 -5.74
C ASN A 39 17.60 -7.59 -6.44
N TYR A 40 17.80 -8.67 -7.20
CA TYR A 40 19.02 -8.86 -8.01
C TYR A 40 18.88 -8.31 -9.43
N ARG A 41 17.64 -8.12 -9.89
CA ARG A 41 17.27 -7.44 -11.13
C ARG A 41 15.98 -6.69 -10.86
N ASP A 42 15.74 -5.64 -11.63
CA ASP A 42 14.47 -4.95 -11.63
C ASP A 42 13.65 -5.37 -12.86
N PRO A 43 12.33 -5.57 -12.70
CA PRO A 43 11.44 -5.68 -13.86
C PRO A 43 11.37 -4.35 -14.59
N ASP A 44 11.25 -4.39 -15.91
CA ASP A 44 10.91 -3.18 -16.66
C ASP A 44 9.47 -2.73 -16.39
N THR A 45 9.09 -1.56 -16.87
CA THR A 45 7.76 -0.99 -16.65
C THR A 45 6.63 -1.85 -17.22
N SER A 46 6.88 -2.54 -18.34
CA SER A 46 5.88 -3.42 -18.96
C SER A 46 5.64 -4.68 -18.13
N THR A 47 6.72 -5.33 -17.69
CA THR A 47 6.73 -6.49 -16.81
C THR A 47 6.09 -6.15 -15.47
N LEU A 48 6.40 -4.96 -14.92
CA LEU A 48 5.82 -4.48 -13.67
C LEU A 48 4.29 -4.26 -13.79
N SER A 49 3.83 -3.76 -14.94
CA SER A 49 2.40 -3.62 -15.24
C SER A 49 1.69 -4.97 -15.38
N GLU A 50 2.34 -5.97 -15.99
CA GLU A 50 1.78 -7.31 -16.06
C GLU A 50 1.74 -8.00 -14.70
N LEU A 51 2.80 -7.88 -13.90
CA LEU A 51 2.85 -8.34 -12.52
C LEU A 51 1.73 -7.72 -11.68
N SER A 52 1.46 -6.42 -11.82
CA SER A 52 0.39 -5.75 -11.09
C SER A 52 -1.00 -6.33 -11.46
N LYS A 53 -1.21 -6.70 -12.72
CA LYS A 53 -2.44 -7.37 -13.18
C LYS A 53 -2.54 -8.79 -12.65
N ILE A 54 -1.47 -9.59 -12.74
CA ILE A 54 -1.42 -10.98 -12.24
C ILE A 54 -1.70 -11.01 -10.73
N TYR A 55 -1.16 -10.03 -10.00
CA TYR A 55 -1.29 -9.95 -8.55
C TYR A 55 -2.54 -9.18 -8.08
N GLU A 56 -3.28 -8.56 -8.99
CA GLU A 56 -4.42 -7.68 -8.72
C GLU A 56 -4.11 -6.61 -7.66
N VAL A 57 -3.00 -5.92 -7.84
CA VAL A 57 -2.57 -4.77 -7.01
C VAL A 57 -2.23 -3.59 -7.91
N SER A 58 -2.16 -2.39 -7.34
CA SER A 58 -1.68 -1.22 -8.07
C SER A 58 -0.16 -1.31 -8.29
N ILE A 59 0.32 -0.74 -9.40
CA ILE A 59 1.76 -0.53 -9.62
C ILE A 59 2.34 0.30 -8.47
N ASP A 60 1.59 1.31 -8.01
CA ASP A 60 1.99 2.17 -6.88
C ASP A 60 2.28 1.37 -5.60
N TYR A 61 1.46 0.37 -5.26
CA TYR A 61 1.76 -0.52 -4.14
C TYR A 61 3.07 -1.29 -4.35
N LEU A 62 3.32 -1.80 -5.56
CA LEU A 62 4.56 -2.53 -5.85
C LEU A 62 5.79 -1.62 -5.72
N THR A 63 5.72 -0.37 -6.16
CA THR A 63 6.86 0.57 -6.16
C THR A 63 7.05 1.29 -4.83
N ASN A 64 5.96 1.68 -4.17
CA ASN A 64 5.96 2.58 -3.01
C ASN A 64 5.50 1.91 -1.71
N GLY A 65 4.94 0.70 -1.79
CA GLY A 65 4.38 0.00 -0.64
C GLY A 65 3.07 0.61 -0.16
N VAL A 66 2.65 0.26 1.05
CA VAL A 66 1.51 0.91 1.68
C VAL A 66 1.98 2.26 2.23
N VAL A 67 1.49 3.35 1.64
CA VAL A 67 1.63 4.67 2.22
C VAL A 67 0.71 4.73 3.44
N THR A 68 1.24 4.45 4.63
CA THR A 68 0.56 4.82 5.87
C THR A 68 0.60 6.34 6.00
N LEU A 69 -0.53 6.94 6.36
CA LEU A 69 -0.66 8.39 6.57
C LEU A 69 0.45 8.96 7.46
N GLU A 70 0.96 8.17 8.41
CA GLU A 70 2.11 8.51 9.25
C GLU A 70 3.38 8.94 8.49
N LYS A 71 3.63 8.40 7.28
CA LYS A 71 4.80 8.78 6.46
C LYS A 71 4.59 10.07 5.69
N SER A 72 3.35 10.45 5.38
CA SER A 72 3.03 11.64 4.58
C SER A 72 3.08 12.95 5.38
N PHE A 73 3.10 12.88 6.72
CA PHE A 73 3.10 14.06 7.60
C PHE A 73 4.48 14.43 8.18
N LYS A 74 5.56 13.71 7.83
CA LYS A 74 6.89 13.95 8.42
C LYS A 74 7.50 15.31 8.05
N ASP A 75 7.03 15.94 6.99
CA ASP A 75 7.62 17.19 6.46
C ASP A 75 6.75 18.43 6.66
N THR A 76 5.64 18.32 7.41
CA THR A 76 4.79 19.47 7.75
C THR A 76 4.99 19.81 9.22
N GLU A 77 5.51 21.01 9.53
CA GLU A 77 5.30 21.57 10.86
C GLU A 77 3.79 21.66 11.09
N MET A 78 3.29 20.80 11.98
CA MET A 78 1.90 20.85 12.41
C MET A 78 1.76 21.88 13.52
N GLU A 79 0.76 22.75 13.41
CA GLU A 79 0.38 23.64 14.50
C GLU A 79 -0.01 22.81 15.75
N LYS A 80 0.18 23.37 16.94
CA LYS A 80 -0.01 22.68 18.23
C LYS A 80 -1.43 22.10 18.36
N GLU A 81 -2.41 22.83 17.84
CA GLU A 81 -3.83 22.51 17.79
C GLU A 81 -4.08 21.26 16.94
N GLN A 82 -3.41 21.17 15.78
CA GLN A 82 -3.53 20.03 14.87
C GLN A 82 -2.95 18.75 15.50
N LYS A 83 -1.80 18.87 16.18
CA LYS A 83 -1.18 17.75 16.90
C LYS A 83 -2.06 17.26 18.05
N TYR A 84 -2.63 18.18 18.84
CA TYR A 84 -3.52 17.83 19.94
C TYR A 84 -4.80 17.14 19.45
N ALA A 85 -5.41 17.63 18.39
CA ALA A 85 -6.57 16.99 17.77
C ALA A 85 -6.25 15.57 17.30
N LEU A 86 -5.09 15.34 16.70
CA LEU A 86 -4.65 14.02 16.25
C LEU A 86 -4.40 13.06 17.42
N GLU A 87 -3.79 13.54 18.51
CA GLU A 87 -3.60 12.74 19.72
C GLU A 87 -4.92 12.29 20.34
N LEU A 88 -5.92 13.18 20.40
CA LEU A 88 -7.26 12.82 20.86
C LEU A 88 -7.92 11.81 19.92
N PHE A 89 -7.81 12.02 18.61
CA PHE A 89 -8.37 11.14 17.60
C PHE A 89 -7.78 9.72 17.67
N ASN A 90 -6.48 9.57 17.94
CA ASN A 90 -5.83 8.27 18.04
C ASN A 90 -6.13 7.52 19.35
N LYS A 91 -6.64 8.21 20.38
CA LYS A 91 -7.03 7.60 21.67
C LYS A 91 -8.42 6.94 21.64
N ILE A 92 -9.20 7.18 20.60
CA ILE A 92 -10.56 6.63 20.46
C ILE A 92 -10.61 5.47 19.45
N THR A 93 -11.62 4.62 19.60
CA THR A 93 -11.83 3.45 18.73
C THR A 93 -12.31 3.84 17.33
N ASP A 94 -12.12 2.99 16.34
CA ASP A 94 -12.60 3.23 14.97
C ASP A 94 -14.12 3.45 14.89
N LYS A 95 -14.89 2.83 15.79
CA LYS A 95 -16.32 3.05 15.92
C LYS A 95 -16.63 4.48 16.37
N GLU A 96 -15.90 4.98 17.37
CA GLU A 96 -16.04 6.35 17.87
C GLU A 96 -15.57 7.38 16.85
N LYS A 97 -14.48 7.11 16.12
CA LYS A 97 -13.99 7.96 15.02
C LYS A 97 -15.06 8.12 13.94
N LYS A 98 -15.65 7.01 13.49
CA LYS A 98 -16.72 7.04 12.48
C LYS A 98 -17.94 7.81 12.96
N LYS A 99 -18.34 7.62 14.23
CA LYS A 99 -19.45 8.37 14.83
C LYS A 99 -19.15 9.88 14.88
N ALA A 100 -17.98 10.26 15.37
CA ALA A 100 -17.57 11.67 15.44
C ALA A 100 -17.53 12.33 14.06
N ALA A 101 -16.96 11.64 13.05
CA ALA A 101 -16.94 12.12 11.67
C ALA A 101 -18.35 12.33 11.11
N PHE A 102 -19.26 11.38 11.38
CA PHE A 102 -20.66 11.47 10.94
C PHE A 102 -21.38 12.68 11.56
N GLU A 103 -21.26 12.91 12.86
CA GLU A 103 -21.90 14.05 13.54
C GLU A 103 -21.36 15.40 13.04
N VAL A 104 -20.04 15.50 12.81
CA VAL A 104 -19.43 16.71 12.25
C VAL A 104 -19.96 16.98 10.84
N LEU A 105 -20.00 15.96 9.97
CA LEU A 105 -20.51 16.10 8.61
C LEU A 105 -22.00 16.48 8.59
N LYS A 106 -22.81 15.87 9.46
CA LYS A 106 -24.23 16.19 9.60
C LYS A 106 -24.43 17.65 10.03
N GLY A 107 -23.68 18.11 11.03
CA GLY A 107 -23.70 19.49 11.49
C GLY A 107 -23.25 20.51 10.41
N LEU A 108 -22.26 20.15 9.60
CA LEU A 108 -21.79 20.98 8.48
C LEU A 108 -22.77 21.01 7.30
N ALA A 109 -23.48 19.91 7.05
CA ALA A 109 -24.51 19.82 6.02
C ALA A 109 -25.80 20.57 6.39
N GLY A 110 -25.91 21.11 7.61
CA GLY A 110 -27.10 21.81 8.10
C GLY A 110 -28.28 20.89 8.40
N GLU A 111 -28.06 19.58 8.40
CA GLU A 111 -29.06 18.59 8.80
C GLU A 111 -29.13 18.58 10.33
N LYS A 112 -30.16 19.21 10.91
CA LYS A 112 -30.47 19.03 12.35
C LYS A 112 -31.18 17.70 12.55
#